data_AF-A0A3B6U0R8-F1
#
_entry.id   AF-A0A3B6U0R8-F1
#
_cell.length_a   1.000
_cell.length_b   1.000
_cell.length_c   1.000
_cell.angle_alpha   90.00
_cell.angle_beta   90.00
_cell.angle_gamma   90.00
#
_symmetry.space_group_name_H-M   'P 1'
#
loop_
_entity.id
_entity.type
_entity.pdbx_description
1 polymer ?
#
loop_
_entity_poly.entity_id
_entity_poly.type
_entity_poly.pdbx_seq_one_letter_code
_entity_poly.pdbx_strand_id
1 'polypeptide(L)'
;MASSSGQATPRPILPAVANAAAVPPPATTMEPKMDAGLRALAYSGSFQDLESLLNGKAAAYTIGSSATQPPALYAVTVGGDTLLHVVAAINGDSEDSTNKASLVYDKAPSILFVQNCHGDTPLHSAARAGNMRMVSLLIDLANGQGINNAKGLLETQNKIHETALHEAVRSGNNDMVKLFMEENPQLARFPEQGTSPLYLAVLLENKIIAKTLYDLSGGLLSYSGPDGRNALHVAVQGSQGSNFNIGESCKNDI
;
A
#
# COMPACT_ATOMS: atom_id res chain seq x y z
N MET A 1 15.10 -69.81 24.61
CA MET A 1 14.31 -68.60 24.28
C MET A 1 14.69 -67.52 25.28
N ALA A 2 15.50 -66.55 24.87
CA ALA A 2 15.93 -65.43 25.69
C ALA A 2 15.62 -64.16 24.91
N SER A 3 14.69 -63.37 25.45
CA SER A 3 14.15 -62.15 24.86
C SER A 3 15.19 -61.03 24.94
N SER A 4 15.61 -60.50 23.79
CA SER A 4 16.43 -59.29 23.70
C SER A 4 15.54 -58.05 23.81
N SER A 5 15.51 -57.46 25.01
CA SER A 5 14.89 -56.15 25.27
C SER A 5 15.72 -55.03 24.64
N GLY A 6 15.24 -54.47 23.52
CA GLY A 6 15.78 -53.26 22.92
C GLY A 6 15.43 -52.03 23.75
N GLN A 7 16.45 -51.40 24.35
CA GLN A 7 16.34 -50.09 24.96
C GLN A 7 16.23 -49.02 23.87
N ALA A 8 15.05 -48.39 23.75
CA ALA A 8 14.86 -47.16 23.01
C ALA A 8 15.25 -45.98 23.91
N THR A 9 16.30 -45.25 23.54
CA THR A 9 16.66 -43.98 24.17
C THR A 9 15.72 -42.87 23.66
N PRO A 10 15.18 -42.00 24.53
CA PRO A 10 14.33 -40.90 24.08
C PRO A 10 15.22 -39.77 23.50
N ARG A 11 14.83 -39.27 22.31
CA ARG A 11 15.44 -38.08 21.70
C ARG A 11 15.17 -36.84 22.57
N PRO A 12 16.11 -35.87 22.65
CA PRO A 12 15.89 -34.63 23.38
C PRO A 12 14.88 -33.76 22.63
N ILE A 13 13.89 -33.26 23.37
CA ILE A 13 12.90 -32.29 22.93
C ILE A 13 13.61 -30.92 22.83
N LEU A 14 13.69 -30.36 21.63
CA LEU A 14 14.11 -28.97 21.41
C LEU A 14 13.06 -28.02 22.01
N PRO A 15 13.45 -26.93 22.69
CA PRO A 15 12.48 -25.95 23.17
C PRO A 15 11.86 -25.22 21.98
N ALA A 16 10.52 -25.15 21.98
CA ALA A 16 9.76 -24.31 21.09
C ALA A 16 10.20 -22.86 21.29
N VAL A 17 10.85 -22.29 20.27
CA VAL A 17 11.02 -20.85 20.13
C VAL A 17 9.63 -20.25 19.97
N ALA A 18 9.11 -19.73 21.07
CA ALA A 18 7.93 -18.88 21.09
C ALA A 18 8.25 -17.65 20.22
N ASN A 19 7.76 -17.69 18.98
CA ASN A 19 7.74 -16.52 18.11
C ASN A 19 6.70 -15.57 18.71
N ALA A 20 7.15 -14.69 19.61
CA ALA A 20 6.35 -13.63 20.14
C ALA A 20 5.86 -12.79 18.96
N ALA A 21 4.58 -12.91 18.64
CA ALA A 21 3.89 -12.01 17.76
C ALA A 21 4.14 -10.60 18.29
N ALA A 22 5.01 -9.86 17.59
CA ALA A 22 5.20 -8.44 17.79
C ALA A 22 3.86 -7.78 17.44
N VAL A 23 3.02 -7.59 18.44
CA VAL A 23 1.86 -6.72 18.39
C VAL A 23 2.39 -5.36 17.91
N PRO A 24 1.91 -4.81 16.78
CA PRO A 24 2.30 -3.47 16.38
C PRO A 24 1.93 -2.51 17.51
N PRO A 25 2.85 -1.65 17.97
CA PRO A 25 2.58 -0.80 19.13
C PRO A 25 1.33 0.04 18.88
N PRO A 26 0.42 0.15 19.86
CA PRO A 26 -0.77 0.99 19.74
C PRO A 26 -0.33 2.44 19.57
N ALA A 27 -1.08 3.18 18.76
CA ALA A 27 -0.87 4.58 18.43
C ALA A 27 -0.90 5.48 19.68
N THR A 28 0.20 5.57 20.41
CA THR A 28 0.41 6.56 21.47
C THR A 28 1.23 7.73 20.93
N THR A 29 0.56 8.87 20.78
CA THR A 29 1.11 10.24 20.84
C THR A 29 2.43 10.45 20.11
N MET A 30 2.35 10.59 18.80
CA MET A 30 3.45 10.98 17.94
C MET A 30 3.15 12.40 17.41
N GLU A 31 3.84 13.42 17.92
CA GLU A 31 3.98 14.72 17.25
C GLU A 31 5.28 14.84 16.41
N PRO A 32 5.77 13.86 15.63
CA PRO A 32 6.80 14.13 14.65
C PRO A 32 6.12 14.71 13.41
N LYS A 33 5.81 16.01 13.47
CA LYS A 33 5.29 16.74 12.30
C LYS A 33 6.39 16.79 11.25
N MET A 34 6.11 16.26 10.05
CA MET A 34 7.09 16.27 8.96
C MET A 34 7.39 17.71 8.53
N ASP A 35 8.65 18.11 8.64
CA ASP A 35 9.12 19.44 8.28
C ASP A 35 8.82 19.76 6.82
N ALA A 36 8.43 21.02 6.55
CA ALA A 36 8.10 21.46 5.20
C ALA A 36 9.26 21.26 4.21
N GLY A 37 10.51 21.40 4.68
CA GLY A 37 11.71 21.12 3.89
C GLY A 37 11.84 19.64 3.51
N LEU A 38 11.65 18.72 4.46
CA LEU A 38 11.71 17.28 4.19
C LEU A 38 10.59 16.85 3.23
N ARG A 39 9.39 17.41 3.38
CA ARG A 39 8.27 17.21 2.44
C ARG A 39 8.62 17.67 1.03
N ALA A 40 9.18 18.87 0.89
CA ALA A 40 9.57 19.42 -0.40
C ALA A 40 10.71 18.62 -1.06
N LEU A 41 11.67 18.11 -0.27
CA LEU A 41 12.74 17.25 -0.79
C LEU A 41 12.23 15.89 -1.25
N ALA A 42 11.29 15.31 -0.50
CA ALA A 42 10.61 14.09 -0.91
C ALA A 42 9.90 14.30 -2.25
N TYR A 43 9.06 15.34 -2.36
CA TYR A 43 8.20 15.57 -3.52
C TYR A 43 8.94 16.11 -4.77
N SER A 44 9.84 17.08 -4.59
CA SER A 44 10.47 17.82 -5.70
C SER A 44 12.00 17.90 -5.64
N GLY A 45 12.64 17.48 -4.55
CA GLY A 45 14.10 17.50 -4.41
C GLY A 45 14.80 16.42 -5.25
N SER A 46 16.12 16.51 -5.40
CA SER A 46 16.93 15.44 -5.99
C SER A 46 17.03 14.25 -5.03
N PHE A 47 17.24 13.05 -5.57
CA PHE A 47 17.62 11.88 -4.76
C PHE A 47 18.81 12.19 -3.83
N GLN A 48 19.84 12.86 -4.35
CA GLN A 48 21.07 13.16 -3.63
C GLN A 48 20.86 14.09 -2.42
N ASP A 49 19.91 15.02 -2.53
CA ASP A 49 19.59 15.95 -1.44
C ASP A 49 18.88 15.21 -0.29
N LEU A 50 17.93 14.33 -0.65
CA LEU A 50 17.23 13.48 0.33
C LEU A 50 18.21 12.49 0.98
N GLU A 51 19.10 11.89 0.19
CA GLU A 51 20.14 10.99 0.68
C GLU A 51 21.09 11.69 1.65
N SER A 52 21.56 12.89 1.31
CA SER A 52 22.45 13.67 2.16
C SER A 52 21.78 14.03 3.50
N LEU A 53 20.49 14.37 3.46
CA LEU A 53 19.70 14.68 4.63
C LEU A 53 19.49 13.44 5.53
N LEU A 54 19.18 12.28 4.94
CA LEU A 54 18.95 11.03 5.67
C LEU A 54 20.25 10.38 6.17
N ASN A 55 21.37 10.57 5.47
CA ASN A 55 22.69 10.06 5.86
C ASN A 55 23.46 11.02 6.79
N GLY A 56 22.97 12.24 7.00
CA GLY A 56 23.54 13.15 7.98
C GLY A 56 24.96 13.60 7.68
N LYS A 57 25.25 14.02 6.44
CA LYS A 57 26.27 15.05 6.25
C LYS A 57 25.56 16.39 6.29
N ALA A 58 25.91 17.20 7.29
CA ALA A 58 25.43 18.56 7.46
C ALA A 58 25.79 19.44 6.25
N ALA A 59 25.03 19.30 5.16
CA ALA A 59 24.95 20.30 4.11
C ALA A 59 23.82 21.25 4.52
N ALA A 60 24.20 22.22 5.37
CA ALA A 60 23.55 23.51 5.59
C ALA A 60 22.08 23.65 5.12
N TYR A 61 21.15 23.14 5.92
CA TYR A 61 19.82 23.75 5.98
C TYR A 61 19.61 24.32 7.38
N THR A 62 20.13 25.53 7.58
CA THR A 62 19.79 26.36 8.72
C THR A 62 18.38 26.92 8.53
N ILE A 63 17.39 26.26 9.12
CA ILE A 63 16.29 26.99 9.74
C ILE A 63 16.28 26.57 11.20
N GLY A 64 16.62 27.52 12.06
CA GLY A 64 16.91 27.27 13.45
C GLY A 64 15.74 26.61 14.17
N SER A 65 16.00 25.45 14.77
CA SER A 65 15.87 25.30 16.22
C SER A 65 16.44 23.96 16.67
N SER A 66 17.09 24.04 17.81
CA SER A 66 17.48 22.96 18.72
C SER A 66 16.45 21.83 18.81
N ALA A 67 16.91 20.59 18.56
CA ALA A 67 16.69 19.41 19.41
C ALA A 67 17.07 18.17 18.59
N THR A 68 17.73 17.19 19.21
CA THR A 68 17.91 15.84 18.68
C THR A 68 16.54 15.27 18.28
N GLN A 69 16.20 15.38 16.99
CA GLN A 69 14.92 14.92 16.47
C GLN A 69 14.89 13.38 16.46
N PRO A 70 13.73 12.74 16.74
CA PRO A 70 13.53 11.34 16.39
C PRO A 70 13.88 11.12 14.91
N PRO A 71 14.29 9.91 14.50
CA PRO A 71 14.72 9.67 13.12
C PRO A 71 13.63 10.17 12.16
N ALA A 72 13.96 11.22 11.39
CA ALA A 72 13.06 11.98 10.52
C ALA A 72 12.27 11.08 9.54
N LEU A 73 12.72 9.84 9.38
CA LEU A 73 12.12 8.79 8.59
C LEU A 73 10.69 8.41 9.01
N TYR A 74 10.36 8.49 10.31
CA TYR A 74 9.00 8.22 10.83
C TYR A 74 8.17 9.49 11.01
N ALA A 75 8.65 10.64 10.51
CA ALA A 75 7.86 11.85 10.55
C ALA A 75 6.60 11.68 9.70
N VAL A 76 5.49 12.24 10.18
CA VAL A 76 4.19 12.13 9.55
C VAL A 76 3.67 13.50 9.15
N THR A 77 3.00 13.57 8.00
CA THR A 77 2.26 14.77 7.60
C THR A 77 1.04 14.99 8.51
N VAL A 78 0.35 16.11 8.31
CA VAL A 78 -0.96 16.35 8.95
C VAL A 78 -1.99 15.26 8.59
N GLY A 79 -1.83 14.63 7.42
CA GLY A 79 -2.63 13.47 6.99
C GLY A 79 -2.11 12.12 7.51
N GLY A 80 -1.11 12.10 8.39
CA GLY A 80 -0.48 10.86 8.85
C GLY A 80 0.41 10.19 7.80
N ASP A 81 0.69 10.85 6.67
CA ASP A 81 1.53 10.27 5.62
C ASP A 81 2.98 10.22 6.09
N THR A 82 3.56 9.04 6.06
CA THR A 82 5.00 8.87 6.30
C THR A 82 5.81 9.37 5.09
N LEU A 83 7.13 9.47 5.24
CA LEU A 83 8.01 9.84 4.13
C LEU A 83 7.82 8.94 2.89
N LEU A 84 7.58 7.64 3.09
CA LEU A 84 7.35 6.71 1.98
C LEU A 84 6.02 6.93 1.28
N HIS A 85 4.95 7.33 1.99
CA HIS A 85 3.67 7.71 1.35
C HIS A 85 3.87 8.91 0.42
N VAL A 86 4.61 9.92 0.87
CA VAL A 86 4.87 11.12 0.07
C VAL A 86 5.70 10.79 -1.16
N VAL A 87 6.74 9.96 -1.03
CA VAL A 87 7.55 9.52 -2.18
C VAL A 87 6.75 8.65 -3.14
N ALA A 88 5.90 7.76 -2.62
CA ALA A 88 5.05 6.91 -3.43
C ALA A 88 3.97 7.69 -4.22
N ALA A 89 3.50 8.81 -3.68
CA ALA A 89 2.49 9.67 -4.29
C ALA A 89 3.03 10.63 -5.38
N ILE A 90 4.34 10.67 -5.64
CA ILE A 90 4.91 11.58 -6.65
C ILE A 90 4.44 11.17 -8.02
N ASN A 91 3.70 12.02 -8.74
CA ASN A 91 3.27 11.71 -10.09
C ASN A 91 4.49 11.63 -11.04
N GLY A 92 4.70 10.46 -11.67
CA GLY A 92 5.71 10.25 -12.70
C GLY A 92 6.63 9.06 -12.45
N ASP A 93 6.96 8.33 -13.53
CA ASP A 93 7.82 7.15 -13.51
C ASP A 93 9.32 7.50 -13.51
N SER A 94 9.76 8.49 -12.73
CA SER A 94 11.19 8.83 -12.64
C SER A 94 11.98 7.80 -11.81
N GLU A 95 13.20 7.49 -12.23
CA GLU A 95 14.10 6.61 -11.44
C GLU A 95 14.44 7.23 -10.08
N ASP A 96 14.47 8.56 -10.00
CA ASP A 96 14.67 9.30 -8.76
C ASP A 96 13.63 8.96 -7.69
N SER A 97 12.35 8.83 -8.05
CA SER A 97 11.32 8.49 -7.05
C SER A 97 11.52 7.08 -6.51
N THR A 98 11.82 6.11 -7.38
CA THR A 98 12.13 4.73 -6.98
C THR A 98 13.39 4.64 -6.13
N ASN A 99 14.44 5.39 -6.46
CA ASN A 99 15.68 5.41 -5.67
C ASN A 99 15.44 6.00 -4.27
N LYS A 100 14.64 7.06 -4.17
CA LYS A 100 14.22 7.62 -2.87
C LYS A 100 13.44 6.59 -2.04
N ALA A 101 12.53 5.83 -2.67
CA ALA A 101 11.76 4.80 -1.98
C ALA A 101 12.67 3.68 -1.45
N SER A 102 13.60 3.19 -2.25
CA SER A 102 14.60 2.18 -1.83
C SER A 102 15.46 2.68 -0.67
N LEU A 103 15.92 3.93 -0.73
CA LEU A 103 16.69 4.53 0.36
C LEU A 103 15.89 4.60 1.66
N VAL A 104 14.61 5.00 1.60
CA VAL A 104 13.74 5.06 2.78
C VAL A 104 13.51 3.65 3.33
N TYR A 105 13.32 2.66 2.46
CA TYR A 105 13.19 1.26 2.83
C TYR A 105 14.44 0.72 3.54
N ASP A 106 15.64 0.97 2.99
CA ASP A 106 16.91 0.51 3.57
C ASP A 106 17.13 1.03 4.99
N LYS A 107 16.57 2.21 5.30
CA LYS A 107 16.64 2.82 6.63
C LYS A 107 15.53 2.34 7.58
N ALA A 108 14.30 2.13 7.09
CA ALA A 108 13.24 1.50 7.86
C ALA A 108 12.34 0.61 6.99
N PRO A 109 12.58 -0.71 6.99
CA PRO A 109 11.76 -1.65 6.24
C PRO A 109 10.30 -1.73 6.74
N SER A 110 10.04 -1.37 8.01
CA SER A 110 8.72 -1.41 8.64
C SER A 110 7.73 -0.37 8.08
N ILE A 111 8.23 0.71 7.45
CA ILE A 111 7.41 1.83 6.95
C ILE A 111 6.50 1.42 5.78
N LEU A 112 6.78 0.29 5.13
CA LEU A 112 5.96 -0.27 4.04
C LEU A 112 4.52 -0.60 4.48
N PHE A 113 4.34 -1.02 5.73
CA PHE A 113 3.06 -1.50 6.24
C PHE A 113 2.31 -0.44 7.06
N VAL A 114 2.91 0.74 7.24
CA VAL A 114 2.31 1.82 8.02
C VAL A 114 1.12 2.39 7.24
N GLN A 115 0.00 2.58 7.94
CA GLN A 115 -1.19 3.22 7.40
C GLN A 115 -1.26 4.69 7.83
N ASN A 116 -1.62 5.58 6.91
CA ASN A 116 -1.86 6.99 7.20
C ASN A 116 -3.24 7.20 7.89
N CYS A 117 -3.67 8.46 8.07
CA CYS A 117 -4.95 8.75 8.72
C CYS A 117 -6.18 8.28 7.93
N HIS A 118 -6.02 7.99 6.64
CA HIS A 118 -7.06 7.42 5.77
C HIS A 118 -7.04 5.88 5.76
N GLY A 119 -6.06 5.25 6.42
CA GLY A 119 -5.85 3.81 6.34
C GLY A 119 -5.07 3.38 5.09
N ASP A 120 -4.62 4.33 4.26
CA ASP A 120 -3.84 4.03 3.07
C ASP A 120 -2.43 3.62 3.48
N THR A 121 -1.89 2.59 2.83
CA THR A 121 -0.46 2.26 2.87
C THR A 121 0.28 3.00 1.74
N PRO A 122 1.63 3.03 1.73
CA PRO A 122 2.37 3.63 0.62
C PRO A 122 2.04 3.01 -0.74
N LEU A 123 1.63 1.72 -0.76
CA LEU A 123 1.17 1.05 -1.96
C LEU A 123 -0.14 1.63 -2.50
N HIS A 124 -1.08 2.01 -1.63
CA HIS A 124 -2.30 2.71 -2.05
C HIS A 124 -1.96 4.05 -2.70
N SER A 125 -1.03 4.81 -2.10
CA SER A 125 -0.56 6.08 -2.66
C SER A 125 0.10 5.91 -4.03
N ALA A 126 0.94 4.89 -4.21
CA ALA A 126 1.57 4.58 -5.50
C ALA A 126 0.55 4.17 -6.58
N ALA A 127 -0.43 3.34 -6.21
CA ALA A 127 -1.47 2.89 -7.13
C ALA A 127 -2.40 4.05 -7.55
N ARG A 128 -2.72 4.94 -6.61
CA ARG A 128 -3.50 6.16 -6.86
C ARG A 128 -2.78 7.13 -7.80
N ALA A 129 -1.46 7.26 -7.64
CA ALA A 129 -0.62 8.07 -8.54
C ALA A 129 -0.45 7.41 -9.93
N GLY A 130 -0.80 6.13 -10.09
CA GLY A 130 -0.67 5.41 -11.36
C GLY A 130 0.77 5.01 -11.71
N ASN A 131 1.72 5.12 -10.77
CA ASN A 131 3.14 4.85 -11.00
C ASN A 131 3.44 3.36 -10.96
N MET A 132 3.49 2.72 -12.12
CA MET A 132 3.75 1.27 -12.20
C MET A 132 5.11 0.88 -11.65
N ARG A 133 6.16 1.67 -11.91
CA ARG A 133 7.51 1.37 -11.41
C ARG A 133 7.57 1.37 -9.90
N MET A 134 6.91 2.34 -9.26
CA MET A 134 6.84 2.41 -7.80
C MET A 134 6.05 1.23 -7.22
N VAL A 135 4.92 0.86 -7.82
CA VAL A 135 4.14 -0.30 -7.40
C VAL A 135 4.96 -1.58 -7.47
N SER A 136 5.64 -1.84 -8.60
CA SER A 136 6.52 -3.01 -8.76
C SER A 136 7.59 -3.04 -7.68
N LEU A 137 8.29 -1.93 -7.47
CA LEU A 137 9.33 -1.83 -6.44
C LEU A 137 8.78 -2.14 -5.04
N LEU A 138 7.64 -1.55 -4.66
CA LEU A 138 7.05 -1.78 -3.32
C LEU A 138 6.64 -3.24 -3.12
N ILE A 139 6.12 -3.91 -4.16
CA ILE A 139 5.80 -5.34 -4.13
C ILE A 139 7.08 -6.17 -4.00
N ASP A 140 8.12 -5.87 -4.79
CA ASP A 140 9.41 -6.56 -4.74
C ASP A 140 10.07 -6.45 -3.36
N LEU A 141 10.04 -5.25 -2.76
CA LEU A 141 10.55 -5.00 -1.41
C LEU A 141 9.75 -5.79 -0.36
N ALA A 142 8.42 -5.85 -0.50
CA ALA A 142 7.57 -6.63 0.40
C ALA A 142 7.81 -8.14 0.26
N ASN A 143 8.01 -8.63 -0.97
CA ASN A 143 8.39 -10.01 -1.26
C ASN A 143 9.75 -10.36 -0.63
N GLY A 144 10.69 -9.42 -0.62
CA GLY A 144 11.98 -9.55 0.06
C GLY A 144 11.89 -9.71 1.58
N GLN A 145 10.84 -9.20 2.23
CA GLN A 145 10.57 -9.45 3.66
C GLN A 145 9.85 -10.78 3.93
N GLY A 146 9.42 -11.49 2.87
CA GLY A 146 8.74 -12.78 2.94
C GLY A 146 7.37 -12.76 2.26
N ILE A 147 6.99 -13.90 1.67
CA ILE A 147 5.78 -14.07 0.85
C ILE A 147 4.49 -13.66 1.59
N ASN A 148 4.40 -13.98 2.89
CA ASN A 148 3.22 -13.62 3.71
C ASN A 148 3.07 -12.11 3.90
N ASN A 149 4.18 -11.37 3.86
CA ASN A 149 4.20 -9.92 4.06
C ASN A 149 3.73 -9.20 2.79
N ALA A 150 4.20 -9.63 1.60
CA ALA A 150 3.70 -9.10 0.33
C ALA A 150 2.19 -9.31 0.17
N LYS A 151 1.72 -10.54 0.46
CA LYS A 151 0.28 -10.84 0.45
C LYS A 151 -0.49 -9.96 1.43
N GLY A 152 0.00 -9.83 2.67
CA GLY A 152 -0.60 -8.96 3.68
C GLY A 152 -0.66 -7.49 3.24
N LEU A 153 0.39 -6.97 2.60
CA LEU A 153 0.42 -5.60 2.07
C LEU A 153 -0.63 -5.39 0.96
N LEU A 154 -0.74 -6.34 0.04
CA LEU A 154 -1.69 -6.31 -1.07
C LEU A 154 -3.15 -6.39 -0.58
N GLU A 155 -3.41 -7.20 0.44
CA GLU A 155 -4.74 -7.42 1.03
C GLU A 155 -5.12 -6.34 2.06
N THR A 156 -4.20 -5.46 2.43
CA THR A 156 -4.48 -4.38 3.37
C THR A 156 -5.56 -3.44 2.82
N GLN A 157 -6.55 -3.15 3.65
CA GLN A 157 -7.65 -2.25 3.33
C GLN A 157 -7.51 -0.92 4.06
N ASN A 158 -7.88 0.15 3.38
CA ASN A 158 -8.02 1.47 4.00
C ASN A 158 -9.35 1.60 4.76
N LYS A 159 -9.64 2.79 5.31
CA LYS A 159 -10.83 3.03 6.12
C LYS A 159 -12.16 2.91 5.37
N ILE A 160 -12.14 2.95 4.04
CA ILE A 160 -13.31 2.72 3.18
C ILE A 160 -13.38 1.29 2.65
N HIS A 161 -12.59 0.37 3.23
CA HIS A 161 -12.51 -1.06 2.89
C HIS A 161 -11.94 -1.32 1.50
N GLU A 162 -11.12 -0.42 0.98
CA GLU A 162 -10.52 -0.57 -0.35
C GLU A 162 -9.06 -0.96 -0.25
N THR A 163 -8.65 -1.80 -1.19
CA THR A 163 -7.26 -2.23 -1.40
C THR A 163 -6.57 -1.37 -2.46
N ALA A 164 -5.25 -1.49 -2.58
CA ALA A 164 -4.48 -0.81 -3.63
C ALA A 164 -4.96 -1.14 -5.07
N LEU A 165 -5.57 -2.32 -5.28
CA LEU A 165 -6.20 -2.69 -6.56
C LEU A 165 -7.34 -1.73 -6.93
N HIS A 166 -8.12 -1.23 -5.96
CA HIS A 166 -9.20 -0.27 -6.24
C HIS A 166 -8.63 1.03 -6.80
N GLU A 167 -7.51 1.50 -6.24
CA GLU A 167 -6.84 2.70 -6.72
C GLU A 167 -6.23 2.50 -8.12
N ALA A 168 -5.73 1.30 -8.44
CA ALA A 168 -5.30 0.96 -9.80
C ALA A 168 -6.46 0.99 -10.82
N VAL A 169 -7.65 0.54 -10.40
CA VAL A 169 -8.85 0.63 -11.24
C VAL A 169 -9.25 2.10 -11.46
N ARG A 170 -9.14 2.97 -10.45
CA ARG A 170 -9.41 4.41 -10.58
C ARG A 170 -8.41 5.15 -11.45
N SER A 171 -7.12 4.80 -11.35
CA SER A 171 -6.09 5.38 -12.21
C SER A 171 -6.25 4.94 -13.67
N GLY A 172 -7.07 3.93 -13.94
CA GLY A 172 -7.34 3.42 -15.28
C GLY A 172 -6.17 2.64 -15.88
N ASN A 173 -5.17 2.30 -15.05
CA ASN A 173 -3.97 1.61 -15.50
C ASN A 173 -4.19 0.09 -15.52
N ASN A 174 -4.55 -0.44 -16.69
CA ASN A 174 -4.85 -1.85 -16.86
C ASN A 174 -3.64 -2.77 -16.62
N ASP A 175 -2.42 -2.32 -16.92
CA ASP A 175 -1.22 -3.14 -16.71
C ASP A 175 -0.86 -3.22 -15.23
N MET A 176 -1.13 -2.15 -14.47
CA MET A 176 -1.07 -2.20 -13.00
C MET A 176 -2.10 -3.18 -12.41
N VAL A 177 -3.33 -3.21 -12.96
CA VAL A 177 -4.34 -4.19 -12.55
C VAL A 177 -3.89 -5.62 -12.83
N LYS A 178 -3.29 -5.89 -13.99
CA LYS A 178 -2.71 -7.21 -14.30
C LYS A 178 -1.64 -7.60 -13.29
N LEU A 179 -0.70 -6.71 -13.01
CA LEU A 179 0.37 -6.94 -12.04
C LEU A 179 -0.19 -7.36 -10.67
N PHE A 180 -1.17 -6.62 -10.15
CA PHE A 180 -1.81 -6.97 -8.87
C PHE A 180 -2.54 -8.33 -8.92
N MET A 181 -3.22 -8.63 -10.02
CA MET A 181 -3.94 -9.90 -10.18
C MET A 181 -3.01 -11.09 -10.39
N GLU A 182 -1.85 -10.90 -11.02
CA GLU A 182 -0.81 -11.92 -11.19
C GLU A 182 -0.14 -12.25 -9.85
N GLU A 183 0.12 -11.24 -9.01
CA GLU A 183 0.68 -11.41 -7.67
C GLU A 183 -0.33 -12.05 -6.69
N ASN A 184 -1.59 -11.61 -6.72
CA ASN A 184 -2.64 -12.19 -5.88
C ASN A 184 -4.03 -12.11 -6.54
N PRO A 185 -4.49 -13.20 -7.19
CA PRO A 185 -5.82 -13.25 -7.82
C PRO A 185 -6.98 -13.06 -6.83
N GLN A 186 -6.77 -13.29 -5.53
CA GLN A 186 -7.82 -13.14 -4.52
C GLN A 186 -8.21 -11.68 -4.29
N LEU A 187 -7.41 -10.71 -4.73
CA LEU A 187 -7.71 -9.28 -4.61
C LEU A 187 -9.04 -8.89 -5.27
N ALA A 188 -9.46 -9.61 -6.31
CA ALA A 188 -10.75 -9.43 -6.97
C ALA A 188 -11.98 -9.73 -6.08
N ARG A 189 -11.78 -10.40 -4.94
CA ARG A 189 -12.84 -10.71 -3.97
C ARG A 189 -13.00 -9.66 -2.88
N PHE A 190 -11.99 -8.80 -2.68
CA PHE A 190 -12.01 -7.81 -1.61
C PHE A 190 -12.75 -6.54 -2.06
N PRO A 191 -13.35 -5.79 -1.12
CA PRO A 191 -13.71 -6.25 0.22
C PRO A 191 -14.86 -7.27 0.19
N GLU A 192 -14.98 -8.05 1.26
CA GLU A 192 -16.12 -8.97 1.46
C GLU A 192 -17.46 -8.20 1.52
N GLN A 193 -17.43 -6.97 2.04
CA GLN A 193 -18.55 -6.02 2.08
C GLN A 193 -18.05 -4.64 1.65
N GLY A 194 -18.72 -4.04 0.67
CA GLY A 194 -18.35 -2.73 0.12
C GLY A 194 -18.28 -2.73 -1.40
N THR A 195 -17.51 -1.78 -1.95
CA THR A 195 -17.30 -1.62 -3.38
C THR A 195 -16.29 -2.64 -3.88
N SER A 196 -16.66 -3.55 -4.78
CA SER A 196 -15.71 -4.46 -5.40
C SER A 196 -14.91 -3.80 -6.53
N PRO A 197 -13.71 -4.31 -6.88
CA PRO A 197 -12.93 -3.82 -8.01
C PRO A 197 -13.69 -3.90 -9.33
N LEU A 198 -14.49 -4.96 -9.51
CA LEU A 198 -15.33 -5.12 -10.70
C LEU A 198 -16.48 -4.13 -10.73
N TYR A 199 -17.16 -3.89 -9.59
CA TYR A 199 -18.17 -2.84 -9.49
C TYR A 199 -17.57 -1.49 -9.89
N LEU A 200 -16.39 -1.16 -9.36
CA LEU A 200 -15.70 0.08 -9.66
C LEU A 200 -15.30 0.20 -11.13
N ALA A 201 -14.78 -0.87 -11.74
CA ALA A 201 -14.43 -0.89 -13.16
C ALA A 201 -15.64 -0.66 -14.07
N VAL A 202 -16.79 -1.24 -13.71
CA VAL A 202 -18.06 -1.04 -14.43
C VAL A 202 -18.62 0.35 -14.22
N LEU A 203 -18.56 0.88 -12.99
CA LEU A 203 -18.96 2.25 -12.66
C LEU A 203 -18.16 3.29 -13.44
N LEU A 204 -16.86 3.04 -13.65
CA LEU A 204 -15.97 3.89 -14.46
C LEU A 204 -16.06 3.58 -15.97
N GLU A 205 -16.99 2.71 -16.38
CA GLU A 205 -17.19 2.25 -17.77
C GLU A 205 -15.93 1.68 -18.43
N ASN A 206 -14.96 1.22 -17.64
CA ASN A 206 -13.70 0.69 -18.12
C ASN A 206 -13.81 -0.81 -18.43
N LYS A 207 -14.32 -1.10 -19.62
CA LYS A 207 -14.53 -2.47 -20.12
C LYS A 207 -13.24 -3.30 -20.20
N ILE A 208 -12.10 -2.66 -20.44
CA ILE A 208 -10.80 -3.34 -20.54
C ILE A 208 -10.41 -3.89 -19.17
N ILE A 209 -10.44 -3.03 -18.14
CA ILE A 209 -10.13 -3.44 -16.76
C ILE A 209 -11.15 -4.45 -16.24
N ALA A 210 -12.44 -4.25 -16.49
CA ALA A 210 -13.47 -5.20 -16.09
C ALA A 210 -13.24 -6.60 -16.68
N LYS A 211 -12.84 -6.66 -17.96
CA LYS A 211 -12.47 -7.92 -18.62
C LYS A 211 -11.20 -8.53 -18.02
N THR A 212 -10.16 -7.73 -17.81
CA THR A 212 -8.90 -8.20 -17.17
C THR A 212 -9.15 -8.80 -15.80
N LEU A 213 -9.96 -8.14 -14.95
CA LEU A 213 -10.35 -8.65 -13.64
C LEU A 213 -11.08 -9.99 -13.79
N TYR A 214 -12.04 -10.08 -14.72
CA TYR A 214 -12.78 -11.31 -14.97
C TYR A 214 -11.86 -12.47 -15.40
N ASP A 215 -11.02 -12.24 -16.41
CA ASP A 215 -10.15 -13.25 -17.01
C ASP A 215 -9.10 -13.76 -15.99
N LEU A 216 -8.52 -12.87 -15.17
CA LEU A 216 -7.44 -13.21 -14.22
C LEU A 216 -7.93 -13.70 -12.85
N SER A 217 -9.18 -13.43 -12.48
CA SER A 217 -9.73 -13.86 -11.19
C SER A 217 -10.00 -15.37 -11.06
N GLY A 218 -9.97 -16.12 -12.17
CA GLY A 218 -10.32 -17.55 -12.17
C GLY A 218 -11.76 -17.84 -11.74
N GLY A 219 -12.67 -16.87 -11.89
CA GLY A 219 -14.08 -17.00 -11.48
C GLY A 219 -14.36 -16.67 -10.01
N LEU A 220 -13.36 -16.18 -9.26
CA LEU A 220 -13.51 -15.76 -7.87
C LEU A 220 -13.58 -14.23 -7.78
N LEU A 221 -14.71 -13.65 -8.17
CA LEU A 221 -14.95 -12.19 -8.17
C LEU A 221 -16.04 -11.81 -7.17
N SER A 222 -15.89 -10.65 -6.56
CA SER A 222 -16.99 -9.96 -5.91
C SER A 222 -17.69 -9.02 -6.89
N TYR A 223 -19.02 -9.00 -6.87
CA TYR A 223 -19.86 -8.09 -7.66
C TYR A 223 -20.50 -6.99 -6.81
N SER A 224 -20.20 -6.97 -5.52
CA SER A 224 -20.83 -6.12 -4.53
C SER A 224 -20.47 -4.65 -4.74
N GLY A 225 -21.44 -3.78 -4.49
CA GLY A 225 -21.30 -2.35 -4.44
C GLY A 225 -21.93 -1.77 -3.18
N PRO A 226 -21.80 -0.45 -2.97
CA PRO A 226 -22.46 0.24 -1.87
C PRO A 226 -23.99 0.10 -1.96
N ASP A 227 -24.66 0.23 -0.81
CA ASP A 227 -26.12 0.22 -0.69
C ASP A 227 -26.82 -1.04 -1.24
N GLY A 228 -26.12 -2.19 -1.24
CA GLY A 228 -26.64 -3.45 -1.75
C GLY A 228 -26.77 -3.50 -3.28
N ARG A 229 -26.23 -2.50 -3.99
CA ARG A 229 -26.12 -2.52 -5.45
C ARG A 229 -25.06 -3.51 -5.86
N ASN A 230 -25.17 -4.01 -7.08
CA ASN A 230 -24.15 -4.86 -7.71
C ASN A 230 -23.68 -4.24 -9.03
N ALA A 231 -22.59 -4.75 -9.58
CA ALA A 231 -22.01 -4.24 -10.82
C ALA A 231 -23.02 -4.21 -11.99
N LEU A 232 -23.99 -5.14 -12.02
CA LEU A 232 -25.02 -5.18 -13.06
C LEU A 232 -26.02 -4.02 -12.94
N HIS A 233 -26.39 -3.60 -11.72
CA HIS A 233 -27.24 -2.42 -11.52
C HIS A 233 -26.62 -1.18 -12.17
N VAL A 234 -25.32 -1.00 -12.00
CA VAL A 234 -24.58 0.15 -12.56
C VAL A 234 -24.41 0.03 -14.07
N ALA A 235 -24.14 -1.17 -14.60
CA ALA A 235 -24.02 -1.40 -16.03
C ALA A 235 -25.31 -1.03 -16.79
N VAL A 236 -26.47 -1.38 -16.23
CA VAL A 236 -27.77 -1.03 -16.81
C VAL A 236 -27.97 0.49 -16.76
N GLN A 237 -27.63 1.14 -15.64
CA GLN A 237 -27.79 2.58 -15.49
C GLN A 237 -26.88 3.39 -16.44
N GLY A 238 -25.62 2.97 -16.63
CA GLY A 238 -24.70 3.63 -17.58
C GLY A 238 -25.11 3.44 -19.06
N SER A 239 -25.80 2.34 -19.39
CA SER A 239 -26.30 2.11 -20.76
C SER A 239 -27.52 2.98 -21.14
N GLN A 240 -28.23 3.51 -20.14
CA GLN A 240 -29.38 4.40 -20.29
C GLN A 240 -28.90 5.85 -20.22
N GLY A 241 -28.33 6.35 -21.32
CA GLY A 241 -27.65 7.63 -21.43
C GLY A 241 -28.19 8.74 -20.52
N SER A 242 -27.53 8.97 -19.39
CA SER A 242 -27.80 10.10 -18.50
C SER A 242 -26.59 10.39 -17.60
N ASN A 243 -25.93 11.50 -17.94
CA ASN A 243 -25.08 12.36 -17.12
C ASN A 243 -24.94 11.95 -15.64
N PHE A 244 -23.90 11.17 -15.31
CA PHE A 244 -23.43 11.11 -13.93
C PHE A 244 -22.47 12.27 -13.69
N ASN A 245 -23.00 13.33 -13.08
CA ASN A 245 -22.23 14.45 -12.57
C ASN A 245 -21.43 13.99 -11.35
N ILE A 246 -20.33 13.29 -11.58
CA ILE A 246 -19.30 13.01 -10.57
C ILE A 246 -18.47 14.28 -10.38
N GLY A 247 -18.86 15.13 -9.43
CA GLY A 247 -18.05 16.32 -9.20
C GLY A 247 -18.41 17.30 -8.09
N GLU A 248 -19.34 17.07 -7.15
CA GLU A 248 -19.54 18.03 -6.03
C GLU A 248 -19.98 17.38 -4.70
N SER A 249 -19.20 16.46 -4.14
CA SER A 249 -19.35 16.12 -2.71
C SER A 249 -18.04 15.92 -1.94
N CYS A 250 -16.89 16.17 -2.54
CA CYS A 250 -15.59 16.16 -1.83
C CYS A 250 -14.85 17.51 -1.99
N LYS A 251 -15.53 18.64 -1.78
CA LYS A 251 -14.91 19.98 -1.77
C LYS A 251 -15.12 20.81 -0.52
N ASN A 252 -15.81 20.29 0.51
CA ASN A 252 -16.13 21.08 1.70
C ASN A 252 -15.56 20.51 2.99
N ASP A 253 -14.27 20.19 3.02
CA ASP A 253 -13.50 20.13 4.27
C ASP A 253 -12.06 20.55 3.98
N ILE A 254 -11.86 21.87 3.82
CA ILE A 254 -10.58 22.57 4.02
C ILE A 254 -10.73 23.41 5.28
#